data_AF-A0BCX9-F1
#
_entry.id   AF-A0BCX9-F1
#
_cell.length_a   1.000
_cell.length_b   1.000
_cell.length_c   1.000
_cell.angle_alpha   90.00
_cell.angle_beta   90.00
_cell.angle_gamma   90.00
#
_symmetry.space_group_name_H-M   'P 1'
#
loop_
_entity.id
_entity.type
_entity.pdbx_description
1 polymer ?
#
loop_
_entity_poly.entity_id
_entity_poly.type
_entity_poly.pdbx_seq_one_letter_code
_entity_poly.pdbx_strand_id
1 'polypeptide(L)'
;MQAEFDVERPSYQQLNEETPKSTCLYYQDDPITLYNQFIRLYNQDINQVNGIRLEEMKSSKVVQFIHNYLRNFVGSFVLLIILFIPLLNIGFYILILFAAISLNQNYLIFRNNISKCQIDYIGLVLDPFGNMVENQDICVMMKKNYLVFKLDIKETEGLHFSKNVKEMIKNRSSGTGDNKIEFTIYNQNLKQDYYGFPNYRCSYLVWSLSGCLIIIAECTTSEIMFYVYQVNN
;
A
#
# COMPACT_ATOMS: atom_id res chain seq x y z
N MET A 1 -28.81 -33.48 -29.55
CA MET A 1 -27.33 -33.43 -29.66
C MET A 1 -26.90 -32.02 -29.30
N GLN A 2 -26.61 -31.78 -28.02
CA GLN A 2 -25.90 -30.59 -27.57
C GLN A 2 -24.43 -31.00 -27.50
N ALA A 3 -23.57 -30.33 -28.27
CA ALA A 3 -22.13 -30.52 -28.20
C ALA A 3 -21.67 -29.91 -26.88
N GLU A 4 -21.23 -30.78 -25.97
CA GLU A 4 -20.54 -30.44 -24.73
C GLU A 4 -19.15 -29.92 -25.14
N PHE A 5 -18.96 -28.60 -25.09
CA PHE A 5 -17.64 -28.00 -25.23
C PHE A 5 -16.91 -28.19 -23.90
N ASP A 6 -16.12 -29.25 -23.80
CA ASP A 6 -15.07 -29.39 -22.79
C ASP A 6 -14.04 -28.28 -23.02
N VAL A 7 -14.27 -27.13 -22.41
CA VAL A 7 -13.26 -26.09 -22.27
C VAL A 7 -12.28 -26.59 -21.21
N GLU A 8 -11.20 -27.23 -21.67
CA GLU A 8 -10.02 -27.52 -20.83
C GLU A 8 -9.59 -26.23 -20.13
N ARG A 9 -9.87 -26.16 -18.82
CA ARG A 9 -9.36 -25.07 -18.00
C ARG A 9 -7.85 -25.30 -17.86
N PRO A 10 -7.00 -24.34 -18.26
CA PRO A 10 -5.57 -24.50 -18.09
C PRO A 10 -5.26 -24.75 -16.61
N SER A 11 -4.60 -25.87 -16.34
CA SER A 11 -4.15 -26.27 -15.01
C SER A 11 -3.11 -25.25 -14.53
N TYR A 12 -3.53 -24.35 -13.65
CA TYR A 12 -2.63 -23.45 -12.92
C TYR A 12 -1.76 -24.29 -11.98
N GLN A 13 -0.65 -24.83 -12.49
CA GLN A 13 0.34 -25.52 -11.66
C GLN A 13 0.82 -24.55 -10.57
N GLN A 14 0.91 -25.11 -9.36
CA GLN A 14 1.07 -24.41 -8.10
C GLN A 14 2.17 -23.35 -8.14
N LEU A 15 1.81 -22.14 -7.69
CA LEU A 15 2.76 -21.10 -7.29
C LEU A 15 3.83 -21.70 -6.38
N ASN A 16 5.09 -21.67 -6.81
CA ASN A 16 6.22 -21.98 -5.94
C ASN A 16 6.14 -21.13 -4.66
N GLU A 17 6.05 -21.80 -3.52
CA GLU A 17 5.94 -21.24 -2.16
C GLU A 17 7.18 -20.45 -1.70
N GLU A 18 8.20 -20.30 -2.55
CA GLU A 18 9.43 -19.56 -2.28
C GLU A 18 9.34 -18.05 -2.59
N THR A 19 8.26 -17.61 -3.25
CA THR A 19 7.98 -16.17 -3.37
C THR A 19 7.50 -15.63 -2.01
N PRO A 20 7.91 -14.42 -1.59
CA PRO A 20 7.43 -13.82 -0.35
C PRO A 20 5.90 -13.92 -0.36
N LYS A 21 5.36 -14.65 0.64
CA LYS A 21 3.97 -15.11 0.67
C LYS A 21 3.09 -14.09 -0.02
N SER A 22 2.53 -14.47 -1.18
CA SER A 22 1.47 -13.70 -1.82
C SER A 22 0.22 -13.88 -0.96
N THR A 23 0.26 -13.29 0.24
CA THR A 23 -0.83 -13.30 1.19
C THR A 23 -2.01 -12.61 0.55
N CYS A 24 -3.22 -13.12 0.80
CA CYS A 24 -4.40 -12.27 0.77
C CYS A 24 -4.06 -11.05 1.61
N LEU A 25 -3.72 -9.93 0.96
CA LEU A 25 -3.67 -8.67 1.66
C LEU A 25 -5.12 -8.37 2.00
N TYR A 26 -5.45 -8.62 3.25
CA TYR A 26 -6.56 -7.91 3.83
C TYR A 26 -6.23 -6.44 3.62
N TYR A 27 -7.19 -5.67 3.15
CA TYR A 27 -7.19 -4.20 3.07
C TYR A 27 -6.95 -3.53 4.48
N GLN A 28 -6.49 -4.31 5.46
CA GLN A 28 -6.32 -4.06 6.89
C GLN A 28 -4.92 -3.63 7.31
N ASP A 29 -3.92 -3.75 6.43
CA ASP A 29 -2.56 -3.36 6.78
C ASP A 29 -2.40 -1.83 6.80
N ASP A 30 -1.48 -1.34 7.64
CA ASP A 30 -1.17 0.07 7.75
C ASP A 30 -0.50 0.62 6.47
N PRO A 31 -0.59 1.93 6.20
CA PRO A 31 -0.11 2.50 4.93
C PRO A 31 1.39 2.33 4.67
N ILE A 32 2.22 2.19 5.72
CA ILE A 32 3.65 1.90 5.56
C ILE A 32 3.84 0.46 5.10
N THR A 33 3.10 -0.48 5.70
CA THR A 33 3.15 -1.90 5.34
C THR A 33 2.66 -2.12 3.91
N LEU A 34 1.54 -1.51 3.52
CA LEU A 34 1.01 -1.58 2.16
C LEU A 34 2.02 -1.05 1.13
N TYR A 35 2.62 0.12 1.40
CA TYR A 35 3.65 0.67 0.53
C TYR A 35 4.87 -0.24 0.42
N ASN A 36 5.38 -0.77 1.55
CA ASN A 36 6.55 -1.63 1.55
C ASN A 36 6.33 -2.97 0.84
N GLN A 37 5.10 -3.48 0.81
CA GLN A 37 4.77 -4.67 0.03
C GLN A 37 4.98 -4.41 -1.47
N PHE A 38 4.51 -3.28 -1.98
CA PHE A 38 4.82 -2.87 -3.35
C PHE A 38 6.33 -2.75 -3.58
N ILE A 39 7.06 -2.10 -2.67
CA ILE A 39 8.51 -1.90 -2.84
C ILE A 39 9.26 -3.23 -2.89
N ARG A 40 8.89 -4.20 -2.04
CA ARG A 40 9.47 -5.55 -2.08
C ARG A 40 9.20 -6.26 -3.40
N LEU A 41 7.97 -6.14 -3.90
CA LEU A 41 7.59 -6.72 -5.18
C LEU A 41 8.34 -6.05 -6.33
N TYR A 42 8.36 -4.72 -6.38
CA TYR A 42 9.07 -3.93 -7.38
C TYR A 42 10.57 -4.23 -7.40
N ASN A 43 11.19 -4.37 -6.23
CA ASN A 43 12.63 -4.63 -6.09
C ASN A 43 13.04 -6.06 -6.48
N GLN A 44 12.11 -6.92 -6.91
CA GLN A 44 12.46 -8.17 -7.57
C GLN A 44 13.03 -7.89 -8.96
N ASP A 45 14.05 -8.63 -9.38
CA ASP A 45 14.78 -8.38 -10.63
C ASP A 45 13.87 -8.35 -11.87
N ILE A 46 12.81 -9.16 -11.87
CA ILE A 46 11.80 -9.23 -12.94
C ILE A 46 10.93 -7.97 -13.07
N ASN A 47 10.83 -7.17 -12.00
CA ASN A 47 9.89 -6.05 -11.88
C ASN A 47 10.59 -4.68 -11.87
N GLN A 48 11.89 -4.63 -11.59
CA GLN A 48 12.65 -3.37 -11.56
C GLN A 48 12.67 -2.73 -12.95
N VAL A 49 12.31 -1.45 -13.04
CA VAL A 49 12.44 -0.67 -14.27
C VAL A 49 13.84 -0.06 -14.31
N ASN A 50 14.56 -0.27 -15.41
CA ASN A 50 15.93 0.23 -15.64
C ASN A 50 16.92 -0.10 -14.51
N GLY A 51 16.74 -1.22 -13.80
CA GLY A 51 17.60 -1.63 -12.68
C GLY A 51 17.56 -0.70 -11.46
N ILE A 52 16.59 0.23 -11.41
CA ILE A 52 16.43 1.16 -10.29
C ILE A 52 15.87 0.38 -9.10
N ARG A 53 16.51 0.50 -7.94
CA ARG A 53 15.99 -0.02 -6.66
C ARG A 53 15.37 1.10 -5.83
N LEU A 54 14.18 0.82 -5.29
CA LEU A 54 13.45 1.72 -4.41
C LEU A 54 13.70 1.38 -2.94
N GLU A 55 13.56 2.37 -2.08
CA GLU A 55 13.81 2.25 -0.66
C GLU A 55 12.50 1.94 0.10
N GLU A 56 12.56 0.98 1.03
CA GLU A 56 11.45 0.68 1.95
C GLU A 56 11.31 1.78 3.01
N MET A 57 10.07 2.11 3.34
CA MET A 57 9.73 2.95 4.48
C MET A 57 10.04 2.27 5.81
N LYS A 58 10.35 3.08 6.82
CA LYS A 58 10.59 2.62 8.19
C LYS A 58 9.28 2.27 8.87
N SER A 59 9.11 0.99 9.23
CA SER A 59 7.95 0.50 9.97
C SER A 59 7.79 1.22 11.31
N SER A 60 6.53 1.48 11.71
CA SER A 60 6.22 2.12 12.99
C SER A 60 5.06 1.44 13.68
N LYS A 61 5.33 0.89 14.88
CA LYS A 61 4.30 0.26 15.72
C LYS A 61 3.21 1.25 16.12
N VAL A 62 3.55 2.52 16.29
CA VAL A 62 2.60 3.59 16.64
C VAL A 62 1.64 3.84 15.48
N VAL A 63 2.15 3.92 14.24
CA VAL A 63 1.31 4.07 13.04
C VAL A 63 0.40 2.85 12.89
N GLN A 64 0.93 1.64 13.04
CA GLN A 64 0.13 0.40 13.01
C GLN A 64 -0.99 0.40 14.04
N PHE A 65 -0.67 0.74 15.29
CA PHE A 65 -1.65 0.85 16.36
C PHE A 65 -2.76 1.82 15.97
N ILE A 66 -2.42 3.08 15.67
CA ILE A 66 -3.44 4.11 15.37
C ILE A 66 -4.26 3.76 14.13
N HIS A 67 -3.62 3.23 13.09
CA HIS A 67 -4.32 2.83 11.87
C HIS A 67 -5.39 1.79 12.13
N ASN A 68 -5.05 0.76 12.92
CA ASN A 68 -5.98 -0.32 13.27
C ASN A 68 -7.21 0.21 14.01
N TYR A 69 -7.05 1.22 14.88
CA TYR A 69 -8.17 1.85 15.58
C TYR A 69 -8.98 2.78 14.69
N LEU A 70 -8.34 3.63 13.86
CA LEU A 70 -9.04 4.56 12.96
C LEU A 70 -9.82 3.86 11.83
N ARG A 71 -9.44 2.63 11.47
CA ARG A 71 -10.11 1.89 10.40
C ARG A 71 -11.34 1.11 10.88
N ASN A 72 -11.38 0.72 12.15
CA ASN A 72 -12.52 0.02 12.72
C ASN A 72 -13.56 1.05 13.17
N PHE A 73 -14.83 0.94 12.74
CA PHE A 73 -15.90 1.85 13.18
C PHE A 73 -15.99 1.94 14.71
N VAL A 74 -15.92 0.78 15.39
CA VAL A 74 -15.91 0.72 16.86
C VAL A 74 -14.67 1.39 17.42
N GLY A 75 -13.51 1.15 16.81
CA GLY A 75 -12.25 1.80 17.18
C GLY A 75 -12.33 3.31 17.05
N SER A 76 -12.76 3.83 15.91
CA SER A 76 -12.96 5.26 15.65
C SER A 76 -13.94 5.91 16.62
N PHE A 77 -15.02 5.22 16.97
CA PHE A 77 -15.97 5.69 17.97
C PHE A 77 -15.34 5.76 19.37
N VAL A 78 -14.57 4.75 19.77
CA VAL A 78 -13.81 4.76 21.04
C VAL A 78 -12.78 5.90 21.05
N LEU A 79 -12.08 6.12 19.95
CA LEU A 79 -11.13 7.24 19.82
C LEU A 79 -11.83 8.59 19.96
N LEU A 80 -13.03 8.73 19.38
CA LEU A 80 -13.84 9.93 19.49
C LEU A 80 -14.27 10.18 20.94
N ILE A 81 -14.67 9.14 21.69
CA ILE A 81 -14.97 9.27 23.12
C ILE A 81 -13.73 9.71 23.91
N ILE A 82 -12.57 9.10 23.65
CA ILE A 82 -11.30 9.44 24.32
C ILE A 82 -10.94 10.93 24.13
N LEU A 83 -11.26 11.50 22.97
CA LEU A 83 -11.00 12.92 22.69
C LEU A 83 -11.77 13.88 23.61
N PHE A 84 -12.89 13.46 24.21
CA PHE A 84 -13.69 14.27 25.13
C PHE A 84 -13.39 14.01 26.61
N ILE A 85 -12.51 13.05 26.93
CA ILE A 85 -12.12 12.78 28.32
C ILE A 85 -10.83 13.55 28.61
N PRO A 86 -10.87 14.54 29.54
CA PRO A 86 -9.70 15.32 29.90
C PRO A 86 -8.54 14.42 30.36
N LEU A 87 -7.30 14.83 30.08
CA LEU A 87 -6.05 14.09 30.34
C LEU A 87 -5.83 12.86 29.43
N LEU A 88 -6.85 12.02 29.21
CA LEU A 88 -6.75 10.90 28.26
C LEU A 88 -6.59 11.41 26.82
N ASN A 89 -7.26 12.51 26.48
CA ASN A 89 -7.14 13.16 25.19
C ASN A 89 -5.71 13.67 24.91
N ILE A 90 -4.99 14.17 25.92
CA ILE A 90 -3.59 14.64 25.78
C ILE A 90 -2.69 13.45 25.44
N GLY A 91 -2.81 12.34 26.18
CA GLY A 91 -2.04 11.13 25.91
C GLY A 91 -2.31 10.58 24.51
N PHE A 92 -3.58 10.55 24.10
CA PHE A 92 -3.97 10.12 22.77
C PHE A 92 -3.48 11.06 21.66
N TYR A 93 -3.55 12.37 21.89
CA TYR A 93 -3.01 13.38 20.97
C TYR A 93 -1.49 13.21 20.76
N ILE A 94 -0.73 12.95 21.83
CA ILE A 94 0.71 12.67 21.73
C ILE A 94 0.96 11.45 20.82
N LEU A 95 0.15 10.39 20.93
CA LEU A 95 0.25 9.23 20.04
C LEU A 95 -0.02 9.60 18.57
N ILE A 96 -1.11 10.34 18.29
CA ILE A 96 -1.42 10.82 16.94
C ILE A 96 -0.26 11.66 16.39
N LEU A 97 0.31 12.55 17.21
CA LEU A 97 1.43 13.39 16.82
C LEU A 97 2.65 12.55 16.45
N PHE A 98 3.00 11.53 17.24
CA PHE A 98 4.08 10.60 16.92
C PHE A 98 3.82 9.86 15.59
N ALA A 99 2.60 9.39 15.34
CA ALA A 99 2.26 8.77 14.06
C ALA A 99 2.37 9.74 12.89
N ALA A 100 1.89 10.98 13.05
CA ALA A 100 1.99 12.01 12.03
C ALA A 100 3.45 12.37 11.72
N ILE A 101 4.32 12.48 12.73
CA ILE A 101 5.77 12.68 12.55
C ILE A 101 6.37 11.51 11.79
N SER A 102 6.05 10.27 12.19
CA SER A 102 6.56 9.06 11.53
C SER A 102 6.14 8.98 10.05
N LEU A 103 4.89 9.32 9.73
CA LEU A 103 4.40 9.38 8.35
C LEU A 103 5.08 10.50 7.54
N ASN A 104 5.34 11.67 8.15
CA ASN A 104 6.08 12.75 7.49
C ASN A 104 7.53 12.37 7.19
N GLN A 105 8.21 11.65 8.10
CA GLN A 105 9.56 11.14 7.86
C GLN A 105 9.56 10.15 6.70
N ASN A 106 8.61 9.21 6.67
CA ASN A 106 8.46 8.25 5.58
C ASN A 106 8.06 8.88 4.24
N TYR A 107 7.40 10.05 4.27
CA TYR A 107 7.09 10.80 3.06
C TYR A 107 8.33 11.29 2.31
N LEU A 108 9.45 11.52 3.00
CA LEU A 108 10.72 11.83 2.33
C LEU A 108 11.19 10.64 1.48
N ILE A 109 11.05 9.42 1.99
CA ILE A 109 11.38 8.19 1.26
C ILE A 109 10.46 8.03 0.04
N PHE A 110 9.14 8.25 0.23
CA PHE A 110 8.17 8.26 -0.88
C PHE A 110 8.58 9.24 -1.99
N ARG A 111 8.88 10.50 -1.63
CA ARG A 111 9.28 11.52 -2.61
C ARG A 111 10.57 11.16 -3.32
N ASN A 112 11.56 10.62 -2.61
CA ASN A 112 12.82 10.18 -3.21
C ASN A 112 12.60 9.04 -4.19
N ASN A 113 11.73 8.08 -3.85
CA ASN A 113 11.36 6.98 -4.74
C ASN A 113 10.62 7.47 -6.00
N ILE A 114 9.64 8.35 -5.85
CA ILE A 114 8.95 8.99 -6.99
C ILE A 114 9.93 9.75 -7.87
N SER A 115 10.86 10.51 -7.27
CA SER A 115 11.89 11.24 -8.02
C SER A 115 12.79 10.30 -8.84
N LYS A 116 13.20 9.17 -8.26
CA LYS A 116 13.96 8.13 -8.99
C LYS A 116 13.17 7.56 -10.17
N CYS A 117 11.86 7.40 -10.03
CA CYS A 117 10.99 6.96 -11.13
C CYS A 117 10.69 8.08 -12.13
N GLN A 118 10.86 9.35 -11.80
CA GLN A 118 10.56 10.48 -12.69
C GLN A 118 11.75 10.93 -13.56
N ILE A 119 12.97 10.50 -13.22
CA ILE A 119 14.20 10.96 -13.88
C ILE A 119 14.86 9.77 -14.60
N ASP A 120 14.55 9.58 -15.88
CA ASP A 120 15.46 8.89 -16.80
C ASP A 120 16.40 9.92 -17.46
N TYR A 121 17.53 9.47 -18.02
CA TYR A 121 18.57 10.29 -18.68
C TYR A 121 18.04 11.21 -19.81
N ILE A 122 16.79 11.02 -20.23
CA ILE A 122 16.10 11.72 -21.34
C ILE A 122 14.89 12.57 -20.84
N GLY A 123 14.61 12.59 -19.52
CA GLY A 123 13.50 13.40 -18.96
C GLY A 123 12.11 12.79 -19.14
N LEU A 124 12.02 11.47 -19.36
CA LEU A 124 10.76 10.73 -19.43
C LEU A 124 10.38 10.18 -18.04
N VAL A 125 9.07 10.21 -17.73
CA VAL A 125 8.51 9.64 -16.50
C VAL A 125 8.46 8.12 -16.65
N LEU A 126 9.18 7.39 -15.79
CA LEU A 126 9.11 5.94 -15.71
C LEU A 126 7.93 5.53 -14.84
N ASP A 127 7.03 4.72 -15.40
CA ASP A 127 5.98 4.07 -14.62
C ASP A 127 6.62 2.94 -13.81
N PRO A 128 6.59 2.97 -12.45
CA PRO A 128 7.13 1.90 -11.62
C PRO A 128 6.39 0.57 -11.81
N PHE A 129 5.21 0.55 -12.45
CA PHE A 129 4.49 -0.66 -12.82
C PHE A 129 4.80 -1.14 -14.24
N GLY A 130 5.67 -0.45 -14.99
CA GLY A 130 5.94 -0.74 -16.41
C GLY A 130 6.44 -2.16 -16.68
N ASN A 131 7.01 -2.82 -15.66
CA ASN A 131 7.43 -4.22 -15.73
C ASN A 131 6.43 -5.26 -15.20
N MET A 132 5.24 -4.84 -14.80
CA MET A 132 4.18 -5.71 -14.29
C MET A 132 2.96 -5.69 -15.24
N VAL A 133 2.10 -6.70 -15.15
CA VAL A 133 0.89 -6.84 -15.98
C VAL A 133 -0.34 -6.50 -15.14
N GLU A 134 -1.10 -5.49 -15.53
CA GLU A 134 -2.38 -5.19 -14.86
C GLU A 134 -3.45 -6.20 -15.29
N ASN A 135 -3.99 -6.96 -14.34
CA ASN A 135 -5.17 -7.81 -14.57
C ASN A 135 -5.99 -7.98 -13.29
N GLN A 136 -7.10 -7.25 -13.21
CA GLN A 136 -8.01 -7.25 -12.07
C GLN A 136 -8.68 -8.62 -11.88
N ASP A 137 -9.17 -9.24 -12.95
CA ASP A 137 -10.01 -10.44 -12.89
C ASP A 137 -9.26 -11.63 -12.32
N ILE A 138 -8.01 -11.85 -12.77
CA ILE A 138 -7.15 -12.93 -12.26
C ILE A 138 -6.85 -12.71 -10.78
N CYS A 139 -6.54 -11.48 -10.38
CA CYS A 139 -6.25 -11.13 -8.99
C CYS A 139 -7.48 -11.33 -8.08
N VAL A 140 -8.67 -10.94 -8.54
CA VAL A 140 -9.94 -11.15 -7.82
C VAL A 140 -10.26 -12.64 -7.70
N MET A 141 -10.12 -13.40 -8.78
CA MET A 141 -10.33 -14.86 -8.80
C MET A 141 -9.43 -15.57 -7.80
N MET A 142 -8.17 -15.14 -7.71
CA MET A 142 -7.17 -15.71 -6.80
C MET A 142 -7.18 -15.07 -5.39
N LYS A 143 -8.04 -14.07 -5.15
CA LYS A 143 -8.14 -13.30 -3.90
C LYS A 143 -6.81 -12.66 -3.46
N LYS A 144 -5.99 -12.19 -4.40
CA LYS A 144 -4.67 -11.58 -4.13
C LYS A 144 -4.55 -10.24 -4.82
N ASN A 145 -3.72 -9.33 -4.29
CA ASN A 145 -3.44 -8.04 -4.94
C ASN A 145 -2.38 -8.13 -6.04
N TYR A 146 -1.55 -9.17 -5.99
CA TYR A 146 -0.60 -9.50 -7.03
C TYR A 146 -0.30 -11.01 -7.05
N LEU A 147 0.22 -11.47 -8.17
CA LEU A 147 0.61 -12.85 -8.42
C LEU A 147 1.93 -12.84 -9.17
N VAL A 148 2.87 -13.69 -8.79
CA VAL A 148 4.10 -13.93 -9.55
C VAL A 148 3.95 -15.28 -10.25
N PHE A 149 4.10 -15.28 -11.57
CA PHE A 149 4.04 -16.47 -12.40
C PHE A 149 5.43 -16.81 -12.89
N LYS A 150 5.73 -18.11 -12.90
CA LYS A 150 6.92 -18.68 -13.51
C LYS A 150 6.49 -19.87 -14.37
N LEU A 151 6.52 -19.70 -15.68
CA LEU A 151 5.95 -20.63 -16.66
C LEU A 151 6.97 -20.91 -17.76
N ASP A 152 6.88 -22.06 -18.41
CA ASP A 152 7.70 -22.29 -19.62
C ASP A 152 7.20 -21.42 -20.78
N ILE A 153 8.11 -20.96 -21.65
CA ILE A 153 7.76 -20.09 -22.81
C ILE A 153 6.63 -20.69 -23.65
N LYS A 154 6.60 -22.02 -23.80
CA LYS A 154 5.58 -22.74 -24.57
C LYS A 154 4.18 -22.64 -23.95
N GLU A 155 4.08 -22.53 -22.63
CA GLU A 155 2.81 -22.45 -21.90
C GLU A 155 2.20 -21.05 -21.94
N THR A 156 3.01 -20.02 -22.24
CA THR A 156 2.52 -18.63 -22.34
C THR A 156 1.60 -18.37 -23.53
N GLU A 157 1.57 -19.26 -24.53
CA GLU A 157 0.66 -19.12 -25.67
C GLU A 157 -0.80 -19.28 -25.25
N GLY A 158 -1.08 -20.12 -24.24
CA GLY A 158 -2.41 -20.35 -23.68
C GLY A 158 -2.96 -19.22 -22.81
N LEU A 159 -2.15 -18.21 -22.47
CA LEU A 159 -2.61 -17.05 -21.71
C LEU A 159 -3.29 -16.04 -22.63
N HIS A 160 -4.50 -15.60 -22.29
CA HIS A 160 -5.28 -14.61 -23.04
C HIS A 160 -4.80 -13.16 -22.77
N PHE A 161 -3.50 -12.89 -22.94
CA PHE A 161 -2.96 -11.53 -22.91
C PHE A 161 -2.95 -10.89 -24.30
N SER A 162 -2.97 -9.55 -24.32
CA SER A 162 -2.78 -8.80 -25.57
C SER A 162 -1.42 -9.10 -26.18
N LYS A 163 -1.31 -8.96 -27.51
CA LYS A 163 -0.06 -9.20 -28.25
C LYS A 163 1.12 -8.40 -27.69
N ASN A 164 0.87 -7.12 -27.34
CA ASN A 164 1.88 -6.22 -26.77
C ASN A 164 2.39 -6.72 -25.41
N VAL A 165 1.50 -7.22 -24.54
CA VAL A 165 1.89 -7.80 -23.24
C VAL A 165 2.70 -9.07 -23.44
N LYS A 166 2.32 -9.94 -24.38
CA LYS A 166 3.09 -11.15 -24.71
C LYS A 166 4.49 -10.81 -25.23
N GLU A 167 4.62 -9.81 -26.10
CA GLU A 167 5.92 -9.36 -26.60
C GLU A 167 6.78 -8.73 -25.50
N MET A 168 6.19 -7.89 -24.65
CA MET A 168 6.87 -7.31 -23.47
C MET A 168 7.45 -8.40 -22.55
N ILE A 169 6.66 -9.43 -22.26
CA ILE A 169 7.06 -10.55 -21.42
C ILE A 169 8.18 -11.39 -22.09
N LYS A 170 8.05 -11.68 -23.39
CA LYS A 170 9.06 -12.44 -24.17
C LYS A 170 10.40 -11.71 -24.25
N ASN A 171 10.39 -10.40 -24.50
CA ASN A 171 11.60 -9.59 -24.63
C ASN A 171 12.43 -9.53 -23.33
N ARG A 172 11.79 -9.70 -22.17
CA ARG A 172 12.48 -9.76 -20.87
C ARG A 172 13.12 -11.11 -20.59
N SER A 173 12.48 -12.19 -21.04
CA SER A 173 12.90 -13.57 -20.78
C SER A 173 14.01 -14.05 -21.72
N SER A 174 14.21 -13.39 -22.87
CA SER A 174 15.30 -13.68 -23.81
C SER A 174 16.72 -13.48 -23.27
N GLY A 175 16.90 -12.85 -22.09
CA GLY A 175 18.21 -12.59 -21.50
C GLY A 175 18.76 -13.68 -20.58
N THR A 176 17.92 -14.60 -20.09
CA THR A 176 18.28 -15.51 -18.97
C THR A 176 18.67 -16.94 -19.38
N GLY A 177 18.66 -17.28 -20.67
CA GLY A 177 19.09 -18.61 -21.18
C GLY A 177 18.18 -19.79 -20.79
N ASP A 178 17.33 -19.63 -19.79
CA ASP A 178 16.30 -20.58 -19.40
C ASP A 178 15.03 -20.39 -20.23
N ASN A 179 14.42 -21.50 -20.67
CA ASN A 179 13.12 -21.52 -21.37
C ASN A 179 11.92 -21.12 -20.48
N LYS A 180 12.17 -20.40 -19.38
CA LYS A 180 11.19 -19.98 -18.40
C LYS A 180 10.96 -18.47 -18.47
N ILE A 181 9.70 -18.11 -18.40
CA ILE A 181 9.22 -16.74 -18.32
C ILE A 181 8.75 -16.50 -16.90
N GLU A 182 9.24 -15.42 -16.30
CA GLU A 182 8.80 -14.95 -14.98
C GLU A 182 8.20 -13.56 -15.11
N PHE A 183 6.98 -13.35 -14.59
CA PHE A 183 6.29 -12.06 -14.65
C PHE A 183 5.30 -11.90 -13.50
N THR A 184 5.01 -10.65 -13.16
CA THR A 184 4.08 -10.30 -12.09
C THR A 184 2.78 -9.75 -12.66
N ILE A 185 1.66 -10.25 -12.17
CA ILE A 185 0.32 -9.68 -12.39
C ILE A 185 -0.07 -8.87 -11.15
N TYR A 186 -0.66 -7.70 -11.33
CA TYR A 186 -1.17 -6.88 -10.24
C TYR A 186 -2.61 -6.37 -10.50
N ASN A 187 -3.26 -5.92 -9.44
CA ASN A 187 -4.60 -5.34 -9.48
C ASN A 187 -4.60 -3.83 -9.16
N GLN A 188 -5.74 -3.16 -9.34
CA GLN A 188 -5.84 -1.73 -9.07
C GLN A 188 -5.57 -1.36 -7.61
N ASN A 189 -5.85 -2.25 -6.67
CA ASN A 189 -5.61 -2.00 -5.24
C ASN A 189 -4.12 -1.82 -4.96
N LEU A 190 -3.24 -2.68 -5.51
CA LEU A 190 -1.79 -2.52 -5.34
C LEU A 190 -1.30 -1.16 -5.85
N LYS A 191 -1.85 -0.71 -6.98
CA LYS A 191 -1.53 0.61 -7.55
C LYS A 191 -2.01 1.74 -6.65
N GLN A 192 -3.22 1.62 -6.10
CA GLN A 192 -3.77 2.56 -5.12
C GLN A 192 -2.96 2.57 -3.82
N ASP A 193 -2.45 1.43 -3.36
CA ASP A 193 -1.63 1.32 -2.16
C ASP A 193 -0.31 2.09 -2.32
N TYR A 194 0.33 1.98 -3.49
CA TYR A 194 1.54 2.74 -3.81
C TYR A 194 1.30 4.25 -3.89
N TYR A 195 0.32 4.69 -4.70
CA TYR A 195 0.06 6.12 -4.91
C TYR A 195 -0.76 6.78 -3.79
N GLY A 196 -1.38 5.99 -2.92
CA GLY A 196 -2.27 6.46 -1.85
C GLY A 196 -1.56 6.95 -0.60
N PHE A 197 -0.25 6.68 -0.44
CA PHE A 197 0.53 7.10 0.72
C PHE A 197 0.38 8.59 1.11
N PRO A 198 0.40 9.56 0.16
CA PRO A 198 0.19 10.97 0.47
C PRO A 198 -1.19 11.26 1.07
N ASN A 199 -2.24 10.55 0.63
CA ASN A 199 -3.59 10.73 1.14
C ASN A 199 -3.69 10.28 2.60
N TYR A 200 -3.12 9.12 2.92
CA TYR A 200 -3.04 8.64 4.29
C TYR A 200 -2.32 9.65 5.18
N ARG A 201 -1.16 10.16 4.77
CA ARG A 201 -0.45 11.23 5.50
C ARG A 201 -1.35 12.43 5.78
N CYS A 202 -2.09 12.93 4.80
CA CYS A 202 -3.01 14.05 4.97
C CYS A 202 -4.10 13.76 6.01
N SER A 203 -4.68 12.55 6.01
CA SER A 203 -5.68 12.16 7.02
C SER A 203 -5.13 12.25 8.45
N TYR A 204 -3.90 11.78 8.70
CA TYR A 204 -3.29 11.86 10.04
C TYR A 204 -2.95 13.30 10.45
N LEU A 205 -2.56 14.15 9.50
CA LEU A 205 -2.37 15.59 9.76
C LEU A 205 -3.69 16.25 10.17
N VAL A 206 -4.80 15.91 9.50
CA VAL A 206 -6.14 16.42 9.87
C VAL A 206 -6.54 15.97 11.26
N TRP A 207 -6.31 14.70 11.62
CA TRP A 207 -6.54 14.20 12.98
C TRP A 207 -5.69 14.91 14.02
N SER A 208 -4.42 15.17 13.73
CA SER A 208 -3.52 15.92 14.60
C SER A 208 -4.01 17.36 14.80
N LEU A 209 -4.41 18.05 13.74
CA LEU A 209 -4.95 19.42 13.84
C LEU A 209 -6.25 19.46 14.64
N SER A 210 -7.14 18.49 14.40
CA SER A 210 -8.43 18.39 15.10
C SER A 210 -8.23 18.14 16.60
N GLY A 211 -7.33 17.22 16.96
CA GLY A 211 -6.98 16.95 18.36
C GLY A 211 -6.39 18.17 19.07
N CYS A 212 -5.56 18.95 18.37
CA CYS A 212 -4.99 20.19 18.92
C CYS A 212 -6.08 21.22 19.24
N LEU A 213 -7.04 21.42 18.33
CA LEU A 213 -8.17 22.34 18.55
C LEU A 213 -9.06 21.92 19.73
N ILE A 214 -9.30 20.61 19.89
CA ILE A 214 -10.09 20.08 21.01
C ILE A 214 -9.38 20.36 22.34
N ILE A 215 -8.08 20.08 22.44
CA ILE A 215 -7.30 20.35 23.66
C ILE A 215 -7.31 21.84 24.01
N ILE A 216 -7.16 22.72 23.02
CA ILE A 216 -7.24 24.18 23.25
C ILE A 216 -8.61 24.55 23.82
N ALA A 217 -9.70 24.05 23.22
CA ALA A 217 -11.06 24.34 23.69
C ALA A 217 -11.30 23.83 25.12
N GLU A 218 -10.79 22.64 25.47
CA GLU A 218 -10.87 22.09 26.83
C GLU A 218 -10.08 22.92 27.85
N CYS A 219 -8.87 23.37 27.49
CA CYS A 219 -8.08 24.23 28.35
C CYS A 219 -8.78 25.57 28.59
N THR A 220 -9.28 26.22 27.54
CA THR A 220 -10.00 27.51 27.64
C THR A 220 -11.28 27.37 28.46
N THR A 221 -12.07 26.32 28.24
CA THR A 221 -13.30 26.08 29.02
C THR A 221 -13.00 25.80 30.49
N SER A 222 -11.93 25.05 30.78
CA SER A 222 -11.48 24.80 32.16
C SER A 222 -11.06 26.09 32.88
N GLU A 223 -10.34 26.98 32.20
CA GLU A 223 -9.91 28.28 32.74
C GLU A 223 -11.12 29.19 33.03
N ILE A 224 -12.09 29.26 32.12
CA ILE A 224 -13.33 30.02 32.33
C ILE A 224 -14.09 29.50 33.55
N MET A 225 -14.25 28.18 33.67
CA MET A 225 -14.95 27.56 34.80
C MET A 225 -14.23 27.85 36.13
N PHE A 226 -12.90 27.82 36.14
CA PHE A 226 -12.10 28.17 37.30
C PHE A 226 -12.28 29.64 37.71
N TYR A 227 -12.25 30.56 36.75
CA TYR A 227 -12.49 31.99 37.02
C TYR A 227 -13.89 32.25 37.58
N VAL A 228 -14.93 31.65 36.98
CA VAL A 228 -16.32 31.76 37.47
C VAL A 228 -16.45 31.22 38.89
N TYR A 229 -15.76 30.12 39.21
CA TYR A 229 -15.73 29.56 40.56
C TYR A 229 -15.09 30.52 41.57
N GLN A 230 -14.00 31.21 41.21
CA GLN A 230 -13.32 32.20 42.07
C GLN A 230 -14.13 33.47 42.29
N VAL A 231 -14.94 33.91 41.33
CA VAL A 231 -15.79 35.10 41.48
C VAL A 231 -17.01 34.84 42.37
N ASN A 232 -17.50 33.59 42.39
CA ASN A 232 -18.73 33.22 43.09
C ASN A 232 -18.51 32.70 44.53
N ASN A 233 -17.27 32.46 44.97
CA ASN A 233 -16.93 31.99 46.32
C ASN A 233 -15.91 32.91 46.97
#